data_AF-A0A7W5GAA8-F1
#
_entry.id   AF-A0A7W5GAA8-F1
#
_cell.length_a   1.000
_cell.length_b   1.000
_cell.length_c   1.000
_cell.angle_alpha   90.00
_cell.angle_beta   90.00
_cell.angle_gamma   90.00
#
_symmetry.space_group_name_H-M   'P 1'
#
loop_
_entity.id
_entity.type
_entity.pdbx_description
1 polymer ?
#
loop_
_entity_poly.entity_id
_entity_poly.type
_entity_poly.pdbx_seq_one_letter_code
_entity_poly.pdbx_strand_id
1 'polypeptide(L)'
;MDQFQKPPVHSGVPGYGYDQQQPMSPVITVKEWMITTLILLIPIVNIVMMFVWAFGEGNPTKKNYFKASLIWAAIVLVIYAIIAIILIAAAASSAMSNY
;
A
#
# COMPACT_ATOMS: atom_id res chain seq x y z
N MET A 1 5.24 19.00 -16.49
CA MET A 1 5.62 17.62 -16.11
C MET A 1 7.00 17.43 -16.68
N ASP A 2 8.01 17.54 -15.85
CA ASP A 2 9.39 17.37 -16.31
C ASP A 2 9.49 15.94 -16.82
N GLN A 3 9.62 15.82 -18.14
CA GLN A 3 9.98 14.57 -18.78
C GLN A 3 11.25 14.14 -18.07
N PHE A 4 11.22 13.06 -17.28
CA PHE A 4 12.43 12.49 -16.70
C PHE A 4 13.35 12.16 -17.89
N GLN A 5 14.25 13.10 -18.20
CA GLN A 5 15.25 12.90 -19.22
C GLN A 5 16.13 11.78 -18.69
N LYS A 6 16.08 10.64 -19.39
CA LYS A 6 17.02 9.56 -19.18
C LYS A 6 18.43 10.19 -19.23
N PRO A 7 19.29 9.99 -18.22
CA PRO A 7 20.63 10.55 -18.26
C PRO A 7 21.32 10.11 -19.55
N PRO A 8 22.09 11.01 -20.20
CA PRO A 8 22.75 10.70 -21.46
C PRO A 8 23.61 9.45 -21.31
N VAL A 9 23.41 8.48 -22.20
CA VAL A 9 24.17 7.23 -22.21
C VAL A 9 25.63 7.58 -22.54
N HIS A 10 26.51 7.50 -21.56
CA HIS A 10 27.94 7.67 -21.78
C HIS A 10 28.55 6.33 -22.23
N SER A 11 28.57 6.10 -23.54
CA SER A 11 29.26 4.96 -24.15
C SER A 11 30.77 5.18 -24.07
N GLY A 12 31.41 4.67 -23.01
CA GLY A 12 32.87 4.81 -22.87
C GLY A 12 33.51 4.27 -21.60
N VAL A 13 32.74 3.83 -20.58
CA VAL A 13 33.32 3.36 -19.31
C VAL A 13 33.20 1.83 -19.20
N PRO A 14 34.28 1.07 -19.47
CA PRO A 14 34.30 -0.36 -19.19
C PRO A 14 34.19 -0.57 -17.67
N GLY A 15 33.15 -1.27 -17.23
CA GLY A 15 32.87 -1.58 -15.82
C GLY A 15 31.55 -1.02 -15.27
N TYR A 16 30.89 -0.10 -15.99
CA TYR A 16 29.53 0.36 -15.67
C TYR A 16 28.58 0.13 -16.85
N GLY A 17 28.42 -1.14 -17.22
CA GLY A 17 27.35 -1.55 -18.11
C GLY A 17 26.06 -1.69 -17.31
N TYR A 18 25.24 -0.64 -17.23
CA TYR A 18 23.85 -0.85 -16.87
C TYR A 18 23.17 -1.50 -18.06
N ASP A 19 22.91 -2.80 -17.95
CA ASP A 19 22.02 -3.51 -18.87
C ASP A 19 20.71 -2.72 -18.98
N GLN A 20 20.41 -2.32 -20.21
CA GLN A 20 19.26 -1.52 -20.55
C GLN A 20 17.97 -2.33 -20.37
N GLN A 21 16.92 -1.62 -19.92
CA GLN A 21 15.50 -2.00 -19.92
C GLN A 21 14.95 -2.58 -18.60
N GLN A 22 15.24 -1.94 -17.47
CA GLN A 22 14.18 -1.82 -16.46
C GLN A 22 13.14 -0.84 -17.06
N PRO A 23 11.92 -1.27 -17.41
CA PRO A 23 10.87 -0.34 -17.79
C PRO A 23 10.65 0.59 -16.59
N MET A 24 11.14 1.83 -16.69
CA MET A 24 10.86 2.85 -15.69
C MET A 24 9.35 2.95 -15.59
N SER A 25 8.82 2.52 -14.44
CA SER A 25 7.39 2.55 -14.19
C SER A 25 6.91 3.99 -14.36
N PRO A 26 5.84 4.24 -15.13
CA PRO A 26 5.32 5.59 -15.31
C PRO A 26 5.15 6.27 -13.95
N VAL A 27 5.54 7.53 -13.80
CA VAL A 27 5.32 8.24 -12.53
C VAL A 27 3.83 8.57 -12.42
N ILE A 28 3.22 8.20 -11.29
CA ILE A 28 1.82 8.52 -11.01
C ILE A 28 1.72 10.01 -10.71
N THR A 29 0.92 10.73 -11.50
CA THR A 29 0.75 12.18 -11.33
C THR A 29 -0.13 12.51 -10.12
N VAL A 30 -0.03 13.75 -9.62
CA VAL A 30 -0.88 14.24 -8.51
C VAL A 30 -2.36 14.10 -8.84
N LYS A 31 -2.78 14.41 -10.08
CA LYS A 31 -4.17 14.24 -10.54
C LYS A 31 -4.67 12.81 -10.33
N GLU A 32 -3.84 11.84 -10.65
CA GLU A 32 -4.21 10.42 -10.52
C GLU A 32 -4.28 9.99 -9.05
N TRP A 33 -3.39 10.50 -8.20
CA TRP A 33 -3.49 10.32 -6.75
C TRP A 33 -4.75 10.97 -6.17
N MET A 34 -5.14 12.17 -6.63
CA MET A 34 -6.37 12.84 -6.19
C MET A 34 -7.61 12.01 -6.51
N ILE A 35 -7.71 11.45 -7.73
CA ILE A 35 -8.84 10.56 -8.10
C ILE A 35 -8.82 9.29 -7.26
N THR A 36 -7.63 8.72 -7.03
CA THR A 36 -7.46 7.53 -6.19
C THR A 36 -7.98 7.82 -4.77
N THR A 37 -7.57 8.92 -4.16
CA THR A 37 -8.03 9.35 -2.82
C THR A 37 -9.53 9.62 -2.78
N LEU A 38 -10.10 10.22 -3.83
CA LEU A 38 -11.55 10.47 -3.91
C LEU A 38 -12.37 9.17 -3.88
N ILE A 39 -11.91 8.13 -4.59
CA ILE A 39 -12.55 6.81 -4.57
C ILE A 39 -12.42 6.18 -3.17
N LEU A 40 -11.27 6.33 -2.52
CA LEU A 40 -11.04 5.83 -1.17
C LEU A 40 -11.94 6.51 -0.11
N LEU A 41 -12.51 7.68 -0.36
CA LEU A 41 -13.46 8.28 0.59
C LEU A 41 -14.79 7.52 0.66
N ILE A 42 -15.13 6.71 -0.35
CA ILE A 42 -16.35 5.90 -0.35
C ILE A 42 -16.07 4.59 0.40
N PRO A 43 -16.69 4.32 1.57
CA PRO A 43 -16.23 3.26 2.48
C PRO A 43 -16.21 1.85 1.89
N ILE A 44 -17.30 1.46 1.22
CA ILE A 44 -17.43 0.11 0.63
C ILE A 44 -16.52 -0.05 -0.59
N VAL A 45 -16.49 0.98 -1.44
CA VAL A 45 -15.68 0.98 -2.67
C VAL A 45 -14.19 0.99 -2.33
N ASN A 46 -13.79 1.71 -1.28
CA ASN A 46 -12.42 1.76 -0.79
C ASN A 46 -11.85 0.35 -0.58
N ILE A 47 -12.55 -0.48 0.20
CA ILE A 47 -12.07 -1.83 0.52
C ILE A 47 -11.91 -2.65 -0.75
N VAL A 48 -12.93 -2.72 -1.61
CA VAL A 48 -12.86 -3.48 -2.87
C VAL A 48 -11.74 -2.97 -3.77
N MET A 49 -11.62 -1.64 -3.93
CA MET A 49 -10.62 -1.03 -4.81
C MET A 49 -9.19 -1.20 -4.29
N MET A 50 -8.97 -1.29 -2.97
CA MET A 50 -7.66 -1.65 -2.42
C MET A 50 -7.20 -3.02 -2.92
N PHE A 51 -8.07 -4.03 -2.97
CA PHE A 51 -7.73 -5.34 -3.53
C PHE A 51 -7.51 -5.29 -5.04
N VAL A 52 -8.39 -4.60 -5.77
CA VAL A 52 -8.27 -4.44 -7.23
C VAL A 52 -6.94 -3.79 -7.61
N TRP A 53 -6.54 -2.73 -6.92
CA TRP A 53 -5.27 -2.06 -7.20
C TRP A 53 -4.05 -2.77 -6.61
N ALA A 54 -4.16 -3.50 -5.51
CA ALA A 54 -3.04 -4.26 -4.96
C ALA A 54 -2.67 -5.47 -5.85
N PHE A 55 -3.67 -6.18 -6.38
CA PHE A 55 -3.48 -7.44 -7.08
C PHE A 55 -3.71 -7.37 -8.60
N GLY A 56 -4.36 -6.32 -9.08
CA GLY A 56 -4.61 -6.11 -10.51
C GLY A 56 -3.38 -5.65 -11.30
N GLU A 57 -3.58 -5.46 -12.60
CA GLU A 57 -2.57 -4.89 -13.50
C GLU A 57 -2.52 -3.37 -13.39
N GLY A 58 -1.36 -2.77 -13.63
CA GLY A 58 -1.19 -1.33 -13.59
C GLY A 58 0.13 -0.88 -12.98
N ASN A 59 0.16 0.38 -12.54
CA ASN A 59 1.38 1.04 -12.08
C ASN A 59 1.98 0.34 -10.85
N PRO A 60 3.24 -0.13 -10.88
CA PRO A 60 3.84 -0.86 -9.77
C PRO A 60 3.93 -0.02 -8.47
N THR A 61 4.10 1.30 -8.57
CA THR A 61 4.09 2.19 -7.40
C THR A 61 2.73 2.20 -6.72
N LYS A 62 1.63 2.24 -7.49
CA LYS A 62 0.26 2.17 -6.97
C LYS A 62 -0.01 0.81 -6.33
N LYS A 63 0.39 -0.26 -7.00
CA LYS A 63 0.26 -1.63 -6.49
C LYS A 63 0.98 -1.80 -5.15
N ASN A 64 2.22 -1.33 -5.05
CA ASN A 64 3.01 -1.44 -3.82
C ASN A 64 2.41 -0.64 -2.67
N TYR A 65 1.88 0.56 -2.94
CA TYR A 65 1.15 1.34 -1.94
C TYR A 65 -0.02 0.55 -1.35
N PHE A 66 -0.90 0.00 -2.19
CA PHE A 66 -2.08 -0.72 -1.70
C PHE A 66 -1.75 -2.06 -1.04
N LYS A 67 -0.72 -2.76 -1.51
CA LYS A 67 -0.21 -3.95 -0.81
C LYS A 67 0.28 -3.58 0.60
N ALA A 68 1.04 -2.50 0.74
CA ALA A 68 1.49 -2.03 2.04
C ALA A 68 0.31 -1.61 2.94
N SER A 69 -0.68 -0.91 2.39
CA SER A 69 -1.90 -0.54 3.12
C SER A 69 -2.66 -1.77 3.65
N LEU A 70 -2.79 -2.83 2.84
CA LEU A 70 -3.43 -4.08 3.27
C LEU A 70 -2.65 -4.80 4.37
N ILE A 71 -1.31 -4.80 4.29
CA ILE A 71 -0.45 -5.36 5.34
C ILE A 71 -0.62 -4.57 6.64
N TRP A 72 -0.62 -3.24 6.58
CA TRP A 72 -0.88 -2.40 7.74
C TRP A 72 -2.27 -2.65 8.32
N ALA A 73 -3.30 -2.77 7.48
CA ALA A 73 -4.65 -3.09 7.93
C ALA A 73 -4.70 -4.44 8.65
N ALA A 74 -4.00 -5.47 8.13
CA ALA A 74 -3.91 -6.77 8.77
C ALA A 74 -3.18 -6.70 10.14
N ILE A 75 -2.07 -5.97 10.23
CA ILE A 75 -1.34 -5.77 11.49
C ILE A 75 -2.25 -5.10 12.53
N VAL A 76 -2.90 -4.00 12.15
CA VAL A 76 -3.81 -3.25 13.02
C VAL A 76 -4.96 -4.14 13.49
N LEU A 77 -5.56 -4.92 12.59
CA LEU A 77 -6.64 -5.84 12.91
C LEU A 77 -6.22 -6.91 13.93
N VAL A 78 -5.02 -7.48 13.80
CA VAL A 78 -4.47 -8.44 14.76
C VAL A 78 -4.25 -7.81 16.13
N ILE A 79 -3.68 -6.60 16.17
CA ILE A 79 -3.48 -5.86 17.43
C ILE A 79 -4.81 -5.60 18.13
N TYR A 80 -5.83 -5.11 17.40
CA TYR A 80 -7.16 -4.89 17.96
C TYR A 80 -7.82 -6.17 18.45
N ALA A 81 -7.65 -7.28 17.73
CA ALA A 81 -8.18 -8.58 18.15
C ALA A 81 -7.57 -9.03 19.48
N ILE A 82 -6.24 -8.92 19.65
CA ILE A 82 -5.56 -9.27 20.90
C ILE A 82 -6.06 -8.39 22.05
N ILE A 83 -6.13 -7.08 21.85
CA ILE A 83 -6.62 -6.14 22.86
C ILE A 83 -8.07 -6.47 23.24
N ALA A 84 -8.94 -6.71 22.25
CA ALA A 84 -10.34 -7.07 22.50
C ALA A 84 -10.47 -8.37 23.31
N ILE A 85 -9.69 -9.40 23.01
CA ILE A 85 -9.68 -10.66 23.77
C ILE A 85 -9.26 -10.40 25.23
N ILE A 86 -8.21 -9.62 25.46
CA ILE A 86 -7.73 -9.29 26.81
C ILE A 86 -8.82 -8.53 27.58
N LEU A 87 -9.46 -7.53 26.95
CA LEU A 87 -10.52 -6.74 27.58
C LEU A 87 -11.76 -7.58 27.90
N ILE A 88 -12.18 -8.46 26.99
CA ILE A 88 -13.30 -9.38 27.20
C ILE A 88 -12.99 -10.35 28.35
N ALA A 89 -11.79 -10.93 28.37
CA ALA A 89 -11.37 -11.84 29.44
C ALA A 89 -11.31 -11.14 30.81
N ALA A 90 -10.78 -9.92 30.87
CA ALA A 90 -10.74 -9.11 32.08
C ALA A 90 -12.16 -8.76 32.58
N ALA A 91 -13.05 -8.35 31.66
CA ALA A 91 -14.45 -8.05 31.99
C ALA A 91 -15.24 -9.29 32.44
N ALA A 92 -15.00 -10.45 31.83
CA ALA A 92 -15.61 -11.71 32.26
C ALA A 92 -15.12 -12.13 33.65
N SER A 93 -13.82 -11.95 33.93
CA SER A 93 -13.23 -12.28 35.24
C SER A 93 -13.79 -11.41 36.36
N SER A 94 -13.92 -10.10 36.13
CA SER A 94 -14.53 -9.19 37.11
C SER A 94 -16.02 -9.45 37.29
N ALA A 95 -16.75 -9.82 36.23
CA ALA A 95 -18.15 -10.22 36.35
C ALA A 95 -18.30 -11.47 37.24
N MET A 96 -17.44 -12.47 37.07
CA MET A 96 -17.48 -13.71 37.86
C MET A 96 -17.07 -13.51 39.32
N SER A 97 -16.17 -12.56 39.63
CA SER A 97 -15.77 -12.29 41.02
C SER A 97 -16.83 -11.59 41.87
N ASN A 98 -17.89 -11.06 41.26
CA ASN A 98 -18.97 -10.34 41.92
C ASN A 98 -20.20 -11.21 42.24
N TYR A 99 -20.15 -12.51 41.94
CA TYR A 99 -21.13 -13.54 42.34
C TYR A 99 -20.48 -14.51 43.32
#